data_AF-A0A081S9Z2-F1
#
_entry.id   AF-A0A081S9Z2-F1
#
_cell.length_a   1.000
_cell.length_b   1.000
_cell.length_c   1.000
_cell.angle_alpha   90.00
_cell.angle_beta   90.00
_cell.angle_gamma   90.00
#
_symmetry.space_group_name_H-M   'P 1'
#
loop_
_entity.id
_entity.type
_entity.pdbx_description
1 polymer ?
#
loop_
_entity_poly.entity_id
_entity_poly.type
_entity_poly.pdbx_seq_one_letter_code
_entity_poly.pdbx_strand_id
1 'polypeptide(L)'
;MDIDRTLSVQIQGLLVFESPLHHDERGYFLENWRKKDLVENGVPESFFHHKLQNNVSVSKQGVIRGMHCQGYEKLMTVAFGSFKMIFIDLRIDSPTYKSVDVIDVKPGRAVFVPGGVANGAQSLVNNGILNYLVADYYDPHKNYLGITPLDKDAHLSWDSLLKPIISEKDQAAKSFKEVLELIESSKKKVALIGSRGAVGKVLFDTLSKLSDIDLSCFNRNNIEEALKDSYDVVVCTAPSSEKLLTNLGLKNNELEIDKLLNVLKKIQTGHMILVSTKSVFDSGSRYSAIHQEIYNGVIEAHQNKNTIYIMDTLYGKALKKGFINDLLSRQWTYISNDIVLDKPELENYYQKVNDQLWALVEPLPDELLRALKPISDIYPDEMCYQVTAINDLVGHLVANLNRIDGVKLGINQSEIFTGKQIKNLLKNPDASILGQYFKQQKGDSNLENL
;
A
#
# COMPACT_ATOMS: atom_id res chain seq x y z
N MET A 1 16.21 7.83 24.20
CA MET A 1 16.54 8.64 23.01
C MET A 1 15.30 9.41 22.63
N ASP A 2 15.39 10.73 22.54
CA ASP A 2 14.22 11.60 22.37
C ASP A 2 14.32 12.41 21.07
N ILE A 3 13.18 12.65 20.43
CA ILE A 3 13.12 13.50 19.24
C ILE A 3 13.44 14.97 19.60
N ASP A 4 14.37 15.58 18.86
CA ASP A 4 14.69 17.01 19.00
C ASP A 4 13.63 17.84 18.27
N ARG A 5 12.67 18.36 19.04
CA ARG A 5 11.59 19.22 18.52
C ARG A 5 12.00 20.68 18.37
N THR A 6 13.21 21.04 18.78
CA THR A 6 13.71 22.43 18.71
C THR A 6 14.36 22.72 17.36
N LEU A 7 14.86 21.69 16.68
CA LEU A 7 15.41 21.81 15.34
C LEU A 7 14.29 21.84 14.30
N SER A 8 14.30 22.86 13.44
CA SER A 8 13.40 22.92 12.29
C SER A 8 13.99 22.09 11.16
N VAL A 9 13.24 21.07 10.73
CA VAL A 9 13.61 20.15 9.65
C VAL A 9 12.52 20.25 8.58
N GLN A 10 12.91 20.46 7.32
CA GLN A 10 11.97 20.64 6.23
C GLN A 10 11.51 19.31 5.64
N ILE A 11 12.43 18.35 5.47
CA ILE A 11 12.18 17.10 4.75
C ILE A 11 11.21 16.21 5.53
N GLN A 12 10.08 15.85 4.90
CA GLN A 12 9.06 15.03 5.54
C GLN A 12 9.60 13.66 5.95
N GLY A 13 9.55 13.37 7.25
CA GLY A 13 9.99 12.09 7.83
C GLY A 13 11.48 12.03 8.19
N LEU A 14 12.28 13.07 7.91
CA LEU A 14 13.63 13.19 8.44
C LEU A 14 13.53 13.50 9.95
N LEU A 15 14.04 12.60 10.80
CA LEU A 15 13.91 12.71 12.25
C LEU A 15 15.28 12.90 12.89
N VAL A 16 15.37 13.83 13.84
CA VAL A 16 16.60 14.11 14.59
C VAL A 16 16.36 13.77 16.04
N PHE A 17 17.31 13.03 16.63
CA PHE A 17 17.22 12.58 18.01
C PHE A 17 18.41 13.07 18.81
N GLU A 18 18.16 13.30 20.09
CA GLU A 18 19.16 13.57 21.11
C GLU A 18 19.18 12.43 22.12
N SER A 19 20.38 12.14 22.60
CA SER A 19 20.63 11.17 23.66
C SER A 19 21.66 11.72 24.62
N PRO A 20 21.45 11.54 25.94
CA PRO A 20 22.40 12.01 26.93
C PRO A 20 23.75 11.30 26.78
N LEU A 21 24.84 12.05 26.91
CA LEU A 21 26.16 11.48 27.09
C LEU A 21 26.45 11.42 28.59
N HIS A 22 26.76 10.23 29.08
CA HIS A 22 27.16 10.04 30.47
C HIS A 22 28.68 10.09 30.55
N HIS A 23 29.22 11.19 31.06
CA HIS A 23 30.66 11.40 31.19
C HIS A 23 31.19 10.97 32.56
N ASP A 24 32.34 10.31 32.58
CA ASP A 24 33.15 10.06 33.77
C ASP A 24 34.66 10.00 33.42
N GLU A 25 35.52 9.69 34.38
CA GLU A 25 36.97 9.65 34.19
C GLU A 25 37.44 8.64 33.12
N ARG A 26 36.59 7.69 32.71
CA ARG A 26 36.88 6.69 31.67
C ARG A 26 36.55 7.18 30.26
N GLY A 27 35.78 8.27 30.12
CA GLY A 27 35.30 8.80 28.85
C GLY A 27 33.81 9.16 28.90
N TYR A 28 33.06 8.82 27.83
CA TYR A 28 31.60 8.92 27.84
C TYR A 28 30.96 7.57 27.46
N PHE A 29 29.79 7.33 28.03
CA PHE A 29 28.90 6.24 27.68
C PHE A 29 27.61 6.81 27.06
N LEU A 30 27.10 6.12 26.03
CA LEU A 30 25.93 6.50 25.26
C LEU A 30 25.22 5.23 24.79
N GLU A 31 23.91 5.17 24.96
CA GLU A 31 23.06 4.25 24.20
C GLU A 31 22.87 4.78 22.77
N ASN A 32 23.70 4.31 21.84
CA ASN A 32 23.77 4.89 20.49
C ASN A 32 22.44 4.82 19.72
N TRP A 33 21.65 3.79 19.93
CA TRP A 33 20.26 3.69 19.49
C TRP A 33 19.55 2.55 20.24
N ARG A 34 18.22 2.65 20.33
CA ARG A 34 17.36 1.62 20.91
C ARG A 34 16.10 1.49 20.06
N LYS A 35 15.81 0.29 19.51
CA LYS A 35 14.67 0.07 18.59
C LYS A 35 13.36 0.63 19.16
N LYS A 36 13.07 0.31 20.43
CA LYS A 36 11.84 0.73 21.11
C LYS A 36 11.64 2.25 21.05
N ASP A 37 12.65 3.00 21.52
CA ASP A 37 12.61 4.47 21.56
C ASP A 37 12.47 5.06 20.14
N LEU A 38 13.17 4.51 19.16
CA LEU A 38 13.09 4.98 17.77
C LEU A 38 11.69 4.80 17.18
N VAL A 39 11.07 3.63 17.38
CA VAL A 39 9.72 3.35 16.88
C VAL A 39 8.68 4.22 17.60
N GLU A 40 8.79 4.37 18.92
CA GLU A 40 7.91 5.25 19.70
C GLU A 40 8.00 6.72 19.26
N ASN A 41 9.16 7.15 18.77
CA ASN A 41 9.39 8.51 18.24
C ASN A 41 9.20 8.63 16.72
N GLY A 42 8.63 7.61 16.05
CA GLY A 42 8.16 7.73 14.66
C GLY A 42 9.04 7.09 13.58
N VAL A 43 10.13 6.40 13.93
CA VAL A 43 10.83 5.55 12.96
C VAL A 43 9.92 4.37 12.59
N PRO A 44 9.66 4.13 11.28
CA PRO A 44 8.83 3.00 10.87
C PRO A 44 9.38 1.67 11.36
N GLU A 45 8.54 0.81 11.91
CA GLU A 45 8.99 -0.50 12.40
C GLU A 45 9.57 -1.38 11.27
N SER A 46 9.10 -1.17 10.03
CA SER A 46 9.63 -1.81 8.82
C SER A 46 11.14 -1.62 8.63
N PHE A 47 11.71 -0.51 9.11
CA PHE A 47 13.16 -0.25 9.08
C PHE A 47 13.98 -1.40 9.68
N PHE A 48 13.43 -2.06 10.71
CA PHE A 48 14.10 -3.15 11.43
C PHE A 48 13.73 -4.54 10.91
N HIS A 49 12.79 -4.65 9.97
CA HIS A 49 12.31 -5.93 9.44
C HIS A 49 13.06 -6.38 8.17
N HIS A 50 13.76 -5.44 7.52
CA HIS A 50 14.57 -5.71 6.34
C HIS A 50 15.99 -6.18 6.69
N LYS A 51 16.82 -6.36 5.67
CA LYS A 51 18.27 -6.60 5.83
C LYS A 51 18.88 -5.33 6.42
N LEU A 52 19.40 -5.42 7.65
CA LEU A 52 20.01 -4.28 8.33
C LEU A 52 21.53 -4.41 8.34
N GLN A 53 22.22 -3.45 7.76
CA GLN A 53 23.69 -3.38 7.77
C GLN A 53 24.15 -2.25 8.69
N ASN A 54 25.23 -2.50 9.45
CA ASN A 54 25.93 -1.47 10.22
C ASN A 54 27.27 -1.16 9.56
N ASN A 55 27.57 0.12 9.42
CA ASN A 55 28.76 0.62 8.77
C ASN A 55 29.46 1.64 9.65
N VAL A 56 30.79 1.66 9.57
CA VAL A 56 31.65 2.62 10.27
C VAL A 56 32.60 3.25 9.25
N SER A 57 32.81 4.56 9.36
CA SER A 57 33.85 5.26 8.60
C SER A 57 34.64 6.20 9.49
N VAL A 58 35.96 6.24 9.26
CA VAL A 58 36.88 7.19 9.88
C VAL A 58 37.30 8.18 8.80
N SER A 59 37.27 9.47 9.13
CA SER A 59 37.48 10.55 8.17
C SER A 59 38.47 11.58 8.71
N LYS A 60 39.34 12.08 7.81
CA LYS A 60 40.15 13.28 8.09
C LYS A 60 39.26 14.52 8.06
N GLN A 61 39.73 15.61 8.67
CA GLN A 61 39.04 16.89 8.57
C GLN A 61 38.87 17.27 7.10
N GLY A 62 37.65 17.65 6.74
CA GLY A 62 37.30 18.06 5.39
C GLY A 62 37.02 16.98 4.38
N VAL A 63 37.05 15.71 4.79
CA VAL A 63 36.53 14.63 3.95
C VAL A 63 35.02 14.79 3.80
N ILE A 64 34.55 14.79 2.56
CA ILE A 64 33.13 14.73 2.22
C ILE A 64 32.84 13.36 1.60
N ARG A 65 31.79 12.69 2.09
CA ARG A 65 31.27 11.44 1.54
C ARG A 65 29.82 11.66 1.14
N GLY A 66 29.47 11.39 -0.11
CA GLY A 66 28.14 11.69 -0.64
C GLY A 66 28.20 12.56 -1.90
N MET A 67 27.06 12.97 -2.46
CA MET A 67 25.70 12.70 -1.97
C MET A 67 25.18 11.34 -2.49
N HIS A 68 24.87 10.42 -1.59
CA HIS A 68 24.48 9.06 -1.96
C HIS A 68 22.96 8.94 -2.09
N CYS A 69 22.47 8.41 -3.21
CA CYS A 69 21.04 8.30 -3.54
C CYS A 69 20.59 6.83 -3.55
N GLN A 70 20.98 6.06 -2.53
CA GLN A 70 20.80 4.60 -2.52
C GLN A 70 19.34 4.16 -2.33
N GLY A 71 18.43 5.09 -2.02
CA GLY A 71 17.00 4.84 -1.86
C GLY A 71 16.61 4.18 -0.53
N TYR A 72 17.58 3.73 0.26
CA TYR A 72 17.35 3.05 1.55
C TYR A 72 17.27 4.02 2.72
N GLU A 73 16.45 3.67 3.71
CA GLU A 73 16.47 4.32 5.02
C GLU A 73 17.83 4.16 5.70
N LYS A 74 18.22 5.16 6.50
CA LYS A 74 19.44 5.13 7.31
C LYS A 74 19.21 5.68 8.70
N LEU A 75 19.98 5.18 9.67
CA LEU A 75 20.16 5.85 10.96
C LEU A 75 21.62 6.24 11.10
N MET A 76 21.92 7.53 11.03
CA MET A 76 23.28 8.07 11.04
C MET A 76 23.61 8.66 12.41
N THR A 77 24.73 8.24 13.01
CA THR A 77 25.21 8.73 14.31
C THR A 77 26.71 8.98 14.30
N VAL A 78 27.20 9.85 15.17
CA VAL A 78 28.63 10.14 15.28
C VAL A 78 29.18 9.50 16.55
N ALA A 79 30.17 8.62 16.40
CA ALA A 79 30.91 8.10 17.55
C ALA A 79 31.95 9.10 18.03
N PHE A 80 32.67 9.80 17.15
CA PHE A 80 33.69 10.75 17.59
C PHE A 80 33.76 11.96 16.66
N GLY A 81 33.98 13.14 17.24
CA GLY A 81 34.14 14.38 16.51
C GLY A 81 32.83 15.09 16.18
N SER A 82 32.83 15.82 15.08
CA SER A 82 31.63 16.49 14.55
C SER A 82 31.59 16.38 13.03
N PHE A 83 30.37 16.29 12.52
CA PHE A 83 30.08 16.18 11.11
C PHE A 83 28.98 17.17 10.73
N LYS A 84 29.14 17.81 9.58
CA LYS A 84 28.04 18.48 8.89
C LYS A 84 27.39 17.49 7.95
N MET A 85 26.12 17.20 8.14
CA MET A 85 25.36 16.29 7.28
C MET A 85 24.36 17.08 6.44
N ILE A 86 24.25 16.73 5.17
CA ILE A 86 23.30 17.34 4.24
C ILE A 86 22.38 16.25 3.71
N PHE A 87 21.10 16.59 3.58
CA PHE A 87 20.04 15.72 3.09
C PHE A 87 19.26 16.42 1.98
N ILE A 88 18.88 15.68 0.92
CA ILE A 88 18.04 16.20 -0.17
C ILE A 88 16.87 15.24 -0.40
N ASP A 89 15.65 15.76 -0.39
CA ASP A 89 14.47 14.95 -0.70
C ASP A 89 14.33 14.73 -2.21
N LEU A 90 14.51 13.49 -2.66
CA LEU A 90 14.41 13.12 -4.08
C LEU A 90 13.10 12.40 -4.41
N ARG A 91 12.13 12.36 -3.49
CA ARG A 91 10.84 11.68 -3.70
C ARG A 91 9.88 12.62 -4.44
N ILE A 92 9.53 12.31 -5.69
CA ILE A 92 8.62 13.12 -6.53
C ILE A 92 7.29 13.41 -5.82
N ASP A 93 6.73 12.40 -5.15
CA ASP A 93 5.44 12.49 -4.47
C ASP A 93 5.52 13.19 -3.11
N SER A 94 6.72 13.57 -2.66
CA SER A 94 6.89 14.21 -1.35
C SER A 94 6.45 15.68 -1.41
N PRO A 95 5.69 16.18 -0.42
CA PRO A 95 5.41 17.60 -0.29
C PRO A 95 6.66 18.47 -0.16
N THR A 96 7.79 17.87 0.21
CA THR A 96 9.09 18.53 0.42
C THR A 96 10.11 18.13 -0.65
N TYR A 97 9.65 17.70 -1.83
CA TYR A 97 10.52 17.35 -2.95
C TYR A 97 11.50 18.49 -3.29
N LYS A 98 12.79 18.15 -3.46
CA LYS A 98 13.92 19.08 -3.67
C LYS A 98 14.31 19.94 -2.47
N SER A 99 13.63 19.82 -1.32
CA SER A 99 14.06 20.49 -0.09
C SER A 99 15.42 19.94 0.37
N VAL A 100 16.20 20.81 1.01
CA VAL A 100 17.53 20.52 1.53
C VAL A 100 17.57 20.84 3.02
N ASP A 101 17.99 19.88 3.83
CA ASP A 101 18.29 20.09 5.25
C ASP A 101 19.78 19.94 5.52
N VAL A 102 20.32 20.80 6.38
CA VAL A 102 21.72 20.80 6.80
C VAL A 102 21.76 20.70 8.31
N ILE A 103 22.44 19.67 8.83
CA ILE A 103 22.40 19.32 10.25
C ILE A 103 23.82 19.07 10.74
N ASP A 104 24.23 19.80 11.78
CA ASP A 104 25.45 19.50 12.51
C ASP A 104 25.20 18.35 13.50
N VAL A 105 26.01 17.31 13.41
CA VAL A 105 25.88 16.07 14.17
C VAL A 105 27.17 15.79 14.94
N LYS A 106 27.02 15.51 16.22
CA LYS A 106 28.09 15.15 17.17
C LYS A 106 27.62 13.94 18.00
N PRO A 107 28.49 13.30 18.80
CA PRO A 107 28.05 12.25 19.72
C PRO A 107 26.84 12.70 20.55
N GLY A 108 25.86 11.81 20.69
CA GLY A 108 24.55 12.10 21.29
C GLY A 108 23.46 12.45 20.28
N ARG A 109 23.80 12.96 19.10
CA ARG A 109 22.83 13.27 18.04
C ARG A 109 22.76 12.16 17.00
N ALA A 110 21.55 11.74 16.66
CA ALA A 110 21.26 10.77 15.61
C ALA A 110 20.29 11.38 14.57
N VAL A 111 20.42 10.98 13.31
CA VAL A 111 19.49 11.38 12.25
C VAL A 111 18.95 10.13 11.57
N PHE A 112 17.63 9.94 11.61
CA PHE A 112 16.94 8.96 10.79
C PHE A 112 16.57 9.58 9.45
N VAL A 113 17.04 8.95 8.38
CA VAL A 113 16.91 9.37 6.99
C VAL A 113 15.90 8.45 6.29
N PRO A 114 14.76 8.96 5.80
CA PRO A 114 13.81 8.18 5.02
C PRO A 114 14.42 7.63 3.72
N GLY A 115 13.88 6.51 3.25
CA GLY A 115 14.17 6.01 1.91
C GLY A 115 13.82 7.06 0.85
N GLY A 116 14.66 7.18 -0.18
CA GLY A 116 14.53 8.20 -1.22
C GLY A 116 15.09 9.59 -0.86
N VAL A 117 15.64 9.79 0.34
CA VAL A 117 16.38 11.01 0.70
C VAL A 117 17.88 10.79 0.48
N ALA A 118 18.50 11.61 -0.37
CA ALA A 118 19.94 11.56 -0.58
C ALA A 118 20.68 12.13 0.64
N ASN A 119 21.84 11.57 0.97
CA ASN A 119 22.58 11.97 2.17
C ASN A 119 24.08 12.14 1.89
N GLY A 120 24.71 13.09 2.56
CA GLY A 120 26.15 13.27 2.57
C GLY A 120 26.65 13.78 3.91
N ALA A 121 27.94 13.58 4.20
CA ALA A 121 28.56 14.00 5.44
C ALA A 121 29.97 14.55 5.22
N GLN A 122 30.25 15.70 5.81
CA GLN A 122 31.55 16.35 5.88
C GLN A 122 32.09 16.22 7.30
N SER A 123 33.29 15.65 7.45
CA SER A 123 33.94 15.62 8.76
C SER A 123 34.56 16.98 9.09
N LEU A 124 34.23 17.54 10.25
CA LEU A 124 34.74 18.86 10.67
C LEU A 124 36.02 18.76 11.50
N VAL A 125 36.45 17.55 11.84
CA VAL A 125 37.64 17.25 12.65
C VAL A 125 38.45 16.10 12.06
N ASN A 126 39.70 15.95 12.50
CA ASN A 126 40.48 14.76 12.19
C ASN A 126 40.01 13.55 12.98
N ASN A 127 40.08 12.38 12.34
CA ASN A 127 39.65 11.10 12.89
C ASN A 127 38.16 11.06 13.29
N GLY A 128 37.31 11.88 12.65
CA GLY A 128 35.88 11.83 12.89
C GLY A 128 35.33 10.44 12.56
N ILE A 129 34.52 9.87 13.45
CA ILE A 129 33.95 8.53 13.32
C ILE A 129 32.45 8.64 13.11
N LEU A 130 32.00 8.29 11.91
CA LEU A 130 30.59 8.21 11.52
C LEU A 130 30.16 6.74 11.55
N ASN A 131 29.09 6.45 12.28
CA ASN A 131 28.40 5.16 12.28
C ASN A 131 27.06 5.30 11.58
N TYR A 132 26.62 4.29 10.85
CA TYR A 132 25.27 4.29 10.33
C TYR A 132 24.70 2.89 10.13
N LEU A 133 23.41 2.75 10.43
CA LEU A 133 22.59 1.65 9.97
C LEU A 133 22.02 1.98 8.59
N VAL A 134 21.88 0.99 7.72
CA VAL A 134 21.20 1.10 6.42
C VAL A 134 20.29 -0.11 6.19
N ALA A 135 19.07 0.14 5.67
CA ALA A 135 18.00 -0.85 5.51
C ALA A 135 18.15 -1.77 4.28
N ASP A 136 19.38 -2.03 3.83
CA ASP A 136 19.70 -3.13 2.92
C ASP A 136 21.21 -3.45 2.98
N TYR A 137 21.61 -4.59 2.42
CA TYR A 137 23.02 -4.92 2.24
C TYR A 137 23.61 -4.20 1.03
N TYR A 138 24.89 -3.84 1.16
CA TYR A 138 25.64 -3.27 0.05
C TYR A 138 25.84 -4.33 -1.05
N ASP A 139 25.48 -3.97 -2.27
CA ASP A 139 25.74 -4.76 -3.47
C ASP A 139 26.83 -4.07 -4.32
N PRO A 140 28.04 -4.62 -4.42
CA PRO A 140 29.11 -4.03 -5.23
C PRO A 140 28.80 -4.03 -6.73
N HIS A 141 27.87 -4.85 -7.21
CA HIS A 141 27.46 -4.94 -8.61
C HIS A 141 26.34 -3.96 -8.96
N LYS A 142 25.66 -3.40 -7.94
CA LYS A 142 24.59 -2.41 -8.14
C LYS A 142 25.19 -1.03 -8.42
N ASN A 143 24.75 -0.40 -9.50
CA ASN A 143 25.10 0.98 -9.79
C ASN A 143 24.24 1.93 -8.95
N TYR A 144 24.74 2.31 -7.78
CA TYR A 144 24.07 3.28 -6.93
C TYR A 144 24.18 4.69 -7.50
N LEU A 145 23.03 5.35 -7.67
CA LEU A 145 22.96 6.74 -8.07
C LEU A 145 23.57 7.65 -6.98
N GLY A 146 24.17 8.75 -7.41
CA GLY A 146 24.72 9.78 -6.53
C GLY A 146 24.72 11.13 -7.21
N ILE A 147 24.66 12.18 -6.39
CA ILE A 147 24.84 13.57 -6.81
C ILE A 147 26.25 13.97 -6.39
N THR A 148 26.99 14.63 -7.28
CA THR A 148 28.32 15.13 -6.93
C THR A 148 28.21 16.13 -5.77
N PRO A 149 29.03 16.01 -4.72
CA PRO A 149 28.98 16.94 -3.58
C PRO A 149 29.49 18.34 -3.94
N LEU A 150 30.00 18.51 -5.17
CA LEU A 150 30.47 19.76 -5.76
C LEU A 150 29.40 20.44 -6.63
N ASP A 151 28.18 19.90 -6.65
CA ASP A 151 27.10 20.43 -7.47
C ASP A 151 26.71 21.85 -7.03
N LYS A 152 26.69 22.78 -7.99
CA LYS A 152 26.43 24.20 -7.72
C LYS A 152 24.95 24.53 -7.62
N ASP A 153 24.09 23.69 -8.20
CA ASP A 153 22.66 23.90 -8.30
C ASP A 153 21.91 23.24 -7.14
N ALA A 154 22.51 22.25 -6.46
CA ALA A 154 21.93 21.58 -5.30
C ALA A 154 22.06 22.36 -3.98
N HIS A 155 22.65 23.57 -4.00
CA HIS A 155 22.79 24.46 -2.84
C HIS A 155 23.40 23.81 -1.58
N LEU A 156 24.37 22.91 -1.78
CA LEU A 156 25.04 22.18 -0.70
C LEU A 156 25.91 23.12 0.15
N SER A 157 25.41 23.48 1.33
CA SER A 157 26.09 24.42 2.24
C SER A 157 27.16 23.70 3.10
N TRP A 158 28.14 23.09 2.44
CA TRP A 158 29.33 22.56 3.10
C TRP A 158 30.14 23.68 3.73
N ASP A 159 30.82 23.40 4.85
CA ASP A 159 31.75 24.38 5.42
C ASP A 159 32.94 24.57 4.49
N SER A 160 33.27 25.83 4.23
CA SER A 160 34.34 26.21 3.31
C SER A 160 35.67 25.68 3.79
N LEU A 161 36.31 24.88 2.94
CA LEU A 161 37.64 24.35 3.17
C LEU A 161 38.52 24.66 1.97
N LEU A 162 39.77 25.01 2.23
CA LEU A 162 40.77 25.32 1.20
C LEU A 162 40.97 24.17 0.19
N LYS A 163 40.70 22.92 0.59
CA LYS A 163 40.78 21.73 -0.28
C LYS A 163 39.89 20.58 0.26
N PRO A 164 38.65 20.39 -0.22
CA PRO A 164 37.82 19.26 0.19
C PRO A 164 38.43 17.93 -0.26
N ILE A 165 38.33 16.89 0.58
CA ILE A 165 38.81 15.55 0.25
C ILE A 165 37.61 14.70 -0.14
N ILE A 166 37.48 14.37 -1.42
CA ILE A 166 36.32 13.67 -2.00
C ILE A 166 36.82 12.47 -2.80
N SER A 167 36.11 11.34 -2.75
CA SER A 167 36.46 10.17 -3.56
C SER A 167 36.30 10.46 -5.06
N GLU A 168 37.03 9.74 -5.92
CA GLU A 168 36.86 9.85 -7.38
C GLU A 168 35.43 9.50 -7.81
N LYS A 169 34.83 8.48 -7.17
CA LYS A 169 33.45 8.07 -7.41
C LYS A 169 32.45 9.18 -7.12
N ASP A 170 32.59 9.85 -5.97
CA ASP A 170 31.67 10.92 -5.58
C ASP A 170 31.89 12.19 -6.42
N GLN A 171 33.14 12.49 -6.80
CA GLN A 171 33.44 13.61 -7.72
C GLN A 171 32.82 13.41 -9.10
N ALA A 172 32.91 12.19 -9.63
CA ALA A 172 32.38 11.81 -10.95
C ALA A 172 30.88 11.46 -10.94
N ALA A 173 30.20 11.62 -9.80
CA ALA A 173 28.76 11.44 -9.71
C ALA A 173 28.02 12.49 -10.57
N LYS A 174 26.75 12.21 -10.86
CA LYS A 174 25.92 13.07 -11.73
C LYS A 174 25.65 14.42 -11.06
N SER A 175 25.34 15.43 -11.86
CA SER A 175 24.80 16.69 -11.35
C SER A 175 23.42 16.46 -10.71
N PHE A 176 23.01 17.40 -9.87
CA PHE A 176 21.69 17.40 -9.25
C PHE A 176 20.60 17.39 -10.33
N LYS A 177 20.77 18.23 -11.35
CA LYS A 177 19.84 18.30 -12.47
C LYS A 177 19.71 16.99 -13.23
N GLU A 178 20.82 16.32 -13.57
CA GLU A 178 20.77 15.01 -14.25
C GLU A 178 20.08 13.94 -13.39
N VAL A 179 20.30 13.96 -12.06
CA VAL A 179 19.62 13.05 -11.15
C VAL A 179 18.11 13.34 -11.11
N LEU A 180 17.70 14.61 -11.06
CA LEU A 180 16.30 14.99 -11.14
C LEU A 180 15.67 14.56 -12.48
N GLU A 181 16.35 14.80 -13.60
CA GLU A 181 15.87 14.37 -14.93
C GLU A 181 15.69 12.85 -15.00
N LEU A 182 16.62 12.07 -14.44
CA LEU A 182 16.50 10.61 -14.37
C LEU A 182 15.32 10.17 -13.50
N ILE A 183 15.10 10.83 -12.38
CA ILE A 183 14.00 10.52 -11.46
C ILE A 183 12.66 10.90 -12.10
N GLU A 184 12.54 12.12 -12.61
CA GLU A 184 11.33 12.67 -13.23
C GLU A 184 10.97 11.97 -14.56
N SER A 185 11.96 11.46 -15.30
CA SER A 185 11.73 10.65 -16.50
C SER A 185 11.47 9.17 -16.21
N SER A 186 11.83 8.69 -15.02
CA SER A 186 11.53 7.31 -14.62
C SER A 186 10.05 7.17 -14.29
N LYS A 187 9.34 6.37 -15.09
CA LYS A 187 7.97 6.00 -14.79
C LYS A 187 7.95 4.73 -13.97
N LYS A 188 7.17 4.74 -12.89
CA LYS A 188 6.86 3.56 -12.10
C LYS A 188 6.03 2.60 -12.91
N LYS A 189 6.54 1.40 -13.16
CA LYS A 189 5.82 0.34 -13.85
C LYS A 189 4.79 -0.26 -12.90
N VAL A 190 3.51 -0.04 -13.18
CA VAL A 190 2.40 -0.59 -12.40
C VAL A 190 1.62 -1.58 -13.26
N ALA A 191 1.46 -2.81 -12.78
CA ALA A 191 0.56 -3.79 -13.39
C ALA A 191 -0.77 -3.83 -12.62
N LEU A 192 -1.89 -3.60 -13.31
CA LEU A 192 -3.22 -3.69 -12.75
C LEU A 192 -3.96 -4.93 -13.29
N ILE A 193 -4.13 -5.93 -12.43
CA ILE A 193 -4.93 -7.13 -12.70
C ILE A 193 -6.37 -6.85 -12.24
N GLY A 194 -7.32 -6.92 -13.19
CA GLY A 194 -8.74 -6.69 -12.93
C GLY A 194 -9.22 -5.27 -13.22
N SER A 195 -8.59 -4.54 -14.15
CA SER A 195 -8.92 -3.13 -14.46
C SER A 195 -10.36 -2.86 -14.88
N ARG A 196 -11.14 -3.89 -15.25
CA ARG A 196 -12.56 -3.77 -15.61
C ARG A 196 -13.52 -3.98 -14.43
N GLY A 197 -13.02 -4.37 -13.26
CA GLY A 197 -13.82 -4.58 -12.06
C GLY A 197 -14.27 -3.27 -11.40
N ALA A 198 -15.13 -3.36 -10.38
CA ALA A 198 -15.65 -2.18 -9.69
C ALA A 198 -14.53 -1.30 -9.08
N VAL A 199 -13.58 -1.93 -8.39
CA VAL A 199 -12.39 -1.25 -7.84
C VAL A 199 -11.38 -0.95 -8.95
N GLY A 200 -11.08 -1.95 -9.77
CA GLY A 200 -10.06 -1.83 -10.82
C GLY A 200 -10.34 -0.71 -11.83
N LYS A 201 -11.60 -0.42 -12.16
CA LYS A 201 -11.94 0.68 -13.07
C LYS A 201 -11.59 2.04 -12.48
N VAL A 202 -11.99 2.30 -11.23
CA VAL A 202 -11.68 3.57 -10.54
C VAL A 202 -10.17 3.72 -10.34
N LEU A 203 -9.49 2.61 -10.05
CA LEU A 203 -8.03 2.60 -9.94
C LEU A 203 -7.36 2.89 -11.29
N PHE A 204 -7.83 2.30 -12.39
CA PHE A 204 -7.35 2.59 -13.75
C PHE A 204 -7.54 4.08 -14.10
N ASP A 205 -8.74 4.63 -13.88
CA ASP A 205 -9.06 6.03 -14.18
C ASP A 205 -8.22 7.01 -13.35
N THR A 206 -7.77 6.60 -12.16
CA THR A 206 -6.90 7.40 -11.30
C THR A 206 -5.43 7.28 -11.73
N LEU A 207 -4.91 6.05 -11.85
CA LEU A 207 -3.50 5.80 -12.16
C LEU A 207 -3.11 6.28 -13.57
N SER A 208 -4.01 6.17 -14.55
CA SER A 208 -3.74 6.61 -15.94
C SER A 208 -3.54 8.12 -16.09
N LYS A 209 -3.88 8.91 -15.08
CA LYS A 209 -3.70 10.37 -15.05
C LYS A 209 -2.36 10.78 -14.41
N LEU A 210 -1.67 9.86 -13.76
CA LEU A 210 -0.39 10.14 -13.10
C LEU A 210 0.74 10.06 -14.13
N SER A 211 1.48 11.16 -14.28
CA SER A 211 2.53 11.29 -15.32
C SER A 211 3.74 10.41 -15.06
N ASP A 212 3.99 10.08 -13.79
CA ASP A 212 5.07 9.25 -13.28
C ASP A 212 4.73 7.75 -13.26
N ILE A 213 3.57 7.33 -13.80
CA ILE A 213 3.16 5.93 -13.87
C ILE A 213 3.15 5.43 -15.31
N ASP A 214 3.73 4.25 -15.52
CA ASP A 214 3.57 3.42 -16.70
C ASP A 214 2.65 2.24 -16.35
N LEU A 215 1.39 2.33 -16.79
CA LEU A 215 0.32 1.42 -16.36
C LEU A 215 0.07 0.32 -17.40
N SER A 216 0.36 -0.92 -17.03
CA SER A 216 -0.03 -2.14 -17.77
C SER A 216 -1.30 -2.76 -17.18
N CYS A 217 -2.24 -3.18 -18.01
CA CYS A 217 -3.53 -3.72 -17.54
C CYS A 217 -3.79 -5.14 -18.03
N PHE A 218 -4.26 -5.98 -17.11
CA PHE A 218 -4.50 -7.39 -17.35
C PHE A 218 -5.90 -7.82 -16.92
N ASN A 219 -6.48 -8.71 -17.71
CA ASN A 219 -7.74 -9.39 -17.45
C ASN A 219 -7.59 -10.88 -17.84
N ARG A 220 -8.63 -11.68 -17.63
CA ARG A 220 -8.62 -13.13 -17.90
C ARG A 220 -8.12 -13.53 -19.30
N ASN A 221 -8.27 -12.67 -20.31
CA ASN A 221 -7.89 -12.99 -21.68
C ASN A 221 -6.40 -12.77 -21.95
N ASN A 222 -5.72 -11.94 -21.16
CA ASN A 222 -4.32 -11.56 -21.41
C ASN A 222 -3.43 -11.63 -20.15
N ILE A 223 -3.90 -12.27 -19.08
CA ILE A 223 -3.20 -12.28 -17.78
C ILE A 223 -1.81 -12.88 -17.84
N GLU A 224 -1.59 -13.86 -18.72
CA GLU A 224 -0.28 -14.51 -18.91
C GLU A 224 0.76 -13.56 -19.53
N GLU A 225 0.33 -12.49 -20.20
CA GLU A 225 1.24 -11.46 -20.73
C GLU A 225 1.95 -10.70 -19.61
N ALA A 226 1.38 -10.66 -18.40
CA ALA A 226 2.00 -10.04 -17.24
C ALA A 226 3.31 -10.74 -16.82
N LEU A 227 3.58 -11.95 -17.30
CA LEU A 227 4.84 -12.66 -17.03
C LEU A 227 5.99 -12.24 -17.96
N LYS A 228 5.73 -11.38 -18.96
CA LYS A 228 6.72 -10.96 -19.96
C LYS A 228 7.58 -9.76 -19.50
N ASP A 229 7.19 -9.08 -18.43
CA ASP A 229 7.90 -7.89 -17.90
C ASP A 229 8.02 -7.98 -16.37
N SER A 230 8.77 -7.05 -15.79
CA SER A 230 8.88 -6.83 -14.35
C SER A 230 8.23 -5.50 -13.97
N TYR A 231 7.57 -5.45 -12.83
CA TYR A 231 6.85 -4.27 -12.36
C TYR A 231 7.40 -3.77 -11.03
N ASP A 232 7.31 -2.46 -10.80
CA ASP A 232 7.58 -1.92 -9.46
C ASP A 232 6.46 -2.31 -8.50
N VAL A 233 5.21 -2.23 -8.97
CA VAL A 233 4.01 -2.58 -8.21
C VAL A 233 3.04 -3.39 -9.06
N VAL A 234 2.49 -4.46 -8.50
CA VAL A 234 1.35 -5.20 -9.07
C VAL A 234 0.15 -4.99 -8.15
N VAL A 235 -0.99 -4.58 -8.69
CA VAL A 235 -2.25 -4.48 -7.96
C VAL A 235 -3.26 -5.47 -8.54
N CYS A 236 -3.67 -6.45 -7.74
CA CYS A 236 -4.72 -7.40 -8.08
C CYS A 236 -6.03 -7.04 -7.35
N THR A 237 -7.02 -6.58 -8.12
CA THR A 237 -8.36 -6.22 -7.62
C THR A 237 -9.46 -7.21 -8.05
N ALA A 238 -9.09 -8.24 -8.81
CA ALA A 238 -10.01 -9.24 -9.34
C ALA A 238 -9.57 -10.67 -9.01
N PRO A 239 -9.53 -11.06 -7.72
CA PRO A 239 -9.34 -12.46 -7.35
C PRO A 239 -10.50 -13.35 -7.81
N SER A 240 -11.74 -12.87 -7.66
CA SER A 240 -12.95 -13.43 -8.26
C SER A 240 -14.12 -12.44 -8.12
N SER A 241 -15.17 -12.60 -8.93
CA SER A 241 -16.41 -11.81 -8.82
C SER A 241 -17.64 -12.71 -8.78
N GLU A 242 -18.73 -12.19 -8.20
CA GLU A 242 -20.05 -12.85 -8.15
C GLU A 242 -20.04 -14.15 -7.32
N LYS A 243 -20.05 -13.99 -5.99
CA LYS A 243 -19.96 -15.07 -4.99
C LYS A 243 -20.93 -16.21 -5.28
N LEU A 244 -22.17 -15.88 -5.60
CA LEU A 244 -23.20 -16.85 -5.94
C LEU A 244 -22.80 -17.66 -7.18
N LEU A 245 -22.65 -17.02 -8.35
CA LEU A 245 -22.24 -17.70 -9.58
C LEU A 245 -20.95 -18.52 -9.47
N THR A 246 -19.99 -18.05 -8.65
CA THR A 246 -18.76 -18.79 -8.36
C THR A 246 -19.04 -20.06 -7.56
N ASN A 247 -19.86 -19.97 -6.52
CA ASN A 247 -20.28 -21.14 -5.72
C ASN A 247 -21.02 -22.19 -6.54
N LEU A 248 -21.70 -21.76 -7.61
CA LEU A 248 -22.46 -22.62 -8.50
C LEU A 248 -21.64 -23.23 -9.65
N GLY A 249 -20.33 -22.94 -9.73
CA GLY A 249 -19.51 -23.45 -10.84
C GLY A 249 -19.67 -22.69 -12.16
N LEU A 250 -20.50 -21.65 -12.21
CA LEU A 250 -20.89 -20.95 -13.43
C LEU A 250 -19.94 -19.81 -13.82
N LYS A 251 -19.10 -19.37 -12.88
CA LYS A 251 -17.99 -18.45 -13.12
C LYS A 251 -16.73 -18.93 -12.41
N ASN A 252 -15.61 -18.39 -12.87
CA ASN A 252 -14.27 -18.68 -12.35
C ASN A 252 -14.01 -20.19 -12.44
N ASN A 253 -13.97 -20.72 -13.67
CA ASN A 253 -13.67 -22.14 -13.85
C ASN A 253 -12.24 -22.46 -13.36
N GLU A 254 -11.95 -23.73 -13.10
CA GLU A 254 -10.65 -24.13 -12.52
C GLU A 254 -9.47 -23.65 -13.36
N LEU A 255 -9.55 -23.76 -14.70
CA LEU A 255 -8.51 -23.29 -15.61
C LEU A 255 -8.25 -21.77 -15.50
N GLU A 256 -9.29 -20.96 -15.36
CA GLU A 256 -9.15 -19.50 -15.16
C GLU A 256 -8.46 -19.17 -13.83
N ILE A 257 -8.83 -19.89 -12.75
CA ILE A 257 -8.23 -19.71 -11.43
C ILE A 257 -6.78 -20.18 -11.40
N ASP A 258 -6.48 -21.33 -12.01
CA ASP A 258 -5.12 -21.85 -12.13
C ASP A 258 -4.21 -20.89 -12.90
N LYS A 259 -4.71 -20.29 -13.98
CA LYS A 259 -3.98 -19.25 -14.73
C LYS A 259 -3.69 -18.04 -13.87
N LEU A 260 -4.69 -17.52 -13.14
CA LEU A 260 -4.51 -16.40 -12.23
C LEU A 260 -3.48 -16.72 -11.13
N LEU A 261 -3.60 -17.88 -10.48
CA LEU A 261 -2.67 -18.34 -9.45
C LEU A 261 -1.24 -18.48 -9.98
N ASN A 262 -1.08 -19.09 -11.15
CA ASN A 262 0.21 -19.24 -11.79
C ASN A 262 0.86 -17.87 -12.08
N VAL A 263 0.08 -16.90 -12.57
CA VAL A 263 0.59 -15.55 -12.81
C VAL A 263 0.94 -14.86 -11.49
N LEU A 264 0.05 -14.86 -10.49
CA LEU A 264 0.30 -14.22 -9.20
C LEU A 264 1.53 -14.80 -8.49
N LYS A 265 1.79 -16.11 -8.63
CA LYS A 265 2.98 -16.74 -8.04
C LYS A 265 4.29 -16.42 -8.77
N LYS A 266 4.24 -16.17 -10.08
CA LYS A 266 5.44 -16.04 -10.93
C LYS A 266 5.76 -14.61 -11.37
N ILE A 267 4.80 -13.69 -11.29
CA ILE A 267 4.97 -12.31 -11.73
C ILE A 267 6.09 -11.64 -10.93
N GLN A 268 7.00 -10.97 -11.63
CA GLN A 268 8.13 -10.28 -11.02
C GLN A 268 7.69 -8.89 -10.57
N THR A 269 7.68 -8.66 -9.26
CA THR A 269 7.32 -7.35 -8.70
C THR A 269 8.13 -6.97 -7.47
N GLY A 270 8.33 -5.66 -7.30
CA GLY A 270 8.86 -5.08 -6.06
C GLY A 270 7.84 -5.09 -4.92
N HIS A 271 6.56 -4.89 -5.26
CA HIS A 271 5.44 -4.85 -4.32
C HIS A 271 4.17 -5.50 -4.93
N MET A 272 3.56 -6.43 -4.21
CA MET A 272 2.31 -7.10 -4.57
C MET A 272 1.15 -6.60 -3.68
N ILE A 273 0.20 -5.89 -4.26
CA ILE A 273 -1.02 -5.46 -3.60
C ILE A 273 -2.18 -6.38 -4.01
N LEU A 274 -2.84 -7.00 -3.03
CA LEU A 274 -4.04 -7.81 -3.26
C LEU A 274 -5.24 -7.19 -2.54
N VAL A 275 -6.30 -6.87 -3.27
CA VAL A 275 -7.61 -6.54 -2.69
C VAL A 275 -8.45 -7.81 -2.69
N SER A 276 -8.61 -8.40 -1.51
CA SER A 276 -9.40 -9.62 -1.29
C SER A 276 -10.61 -9.35 -0.39
N THR A 277 -11.29 -10.42 0.00
CA THR A 277 -12.54 -10.39 0.75
C THR A 277 -12.43 -11.15 2.07
N LYS A 278 -13.27 -10.81 3.05
CA LYS A 278 -13.33 -11.51 4.34
C LYS A 278 -13.55 -13.03 4.21
N SER A 279 -14.15 -13.49 3.10
CA SER A 279 -14.32 -14.92 2.83
C SER A 279 -13.03 -15.72 2.66
N VAL A 280 -11.84 -15.10 2.67
CA VAL A 280 -10.58 -15.83 2.88
C VAL A 280 -10.55 -16.55 4.23
N PHE A 281 -11.31 -16.08 5.23
CA PHE A 281 -11.39 -16.68 6.56
C PHE A 281 -12.62 -17.58 6.74
N ASP A 282 -13.50 -17.66 5.74
CA ASP A 282 -14.70 -18.51 5.77
C ASP A 282 -14.36 -19.93 5.27
N SER A 283 -15.22 -20.91 5.55
CA SER A 283 -15.09 -22.28 5.00
C SER A 283 -16.42 -22.77 4.42
N GLY A 284 -16.36 -23.85 3.62
CA GLY A 284 -17.56 -24.54 3.13
C GLY A 284 -18.16 -24.01 1.83
N SER A 285 -17.51 -23.08 1.13
CA SER A 285 -17.94 -22.61 -0.20
C SER A 285 -16.80 -22.60 -1.22
N ARG A 286 -17.11 -22.81 -2.51
CA ARG A 286 -16.12 -22.74 -3.60
C ARG A 286 -15.51 -21.34 -3.71
N TYR A 287 -16.30 -20.29 -3.49
CA TYR A 287 -15.83 -18.91 -3.46
C TYR A 287 -14.80 -18.67 -2.35
N SER A 288 -15.05 -19.17 -1.13
CA SER A 288 -14.07 -19.06 -0.04
C SER A 288 -12.80 -19.86 -0.34
N ALA A 289 -12.92 -21.06 -0.93
CA ALA A 289 -11.76 -21.88 -1.31
C ALA A 289 -10.87 -21.16 -2.35
N ILE A 290 -11.45 -20.62 -3.42
CA ILE A 290 -10.71 -19.85 -4.44
C ILE A 290 -9.99 -18.65 -3.81
N HIS A 291 -10.68 -17.90 -2.95
CA HIS A 291 -10.08 -16.76 -2.28
C HIS A 291 -8.95 -17.15 -1.33
N GLN A 292 -9.06 -18.29 -0.64
CA GLN A 292 -7.99 -18.84 0.20
C GLN A 292 -6.77 -19.24 -0.62
N GLU A 293 -6.97 -19.92 -1.75
CA GLU A 293 -5.88 -20.30 -2.65
C GLU A 293 -5.11 -19.09 -3.17
N ILE A 294 -5.83 -18.05 -3.61
CA ILE A 294 -5.23 -16.79 -4.08
C ILE A 294 -4.48 -16.08 -2.97
N TYR A 295 -5.11 -15.96 -1.79
CA TYR A 295 -4.51 -15.34 -0.61
C TYR A 295 -3.21 -16.05 -0.20
N ASN A 296 -3.26 -17.37 -0.05
CA ASN A 296 -2.10 -18.19 0.31
C ASN A 296 -1.00 -18.11 -0.76
N GLY A 297 -1.39 -18.17 -2.04
CA GLY A 297 -0.43 -18.08 -3.14
C GLY A 297 0.31 -16.75 -3.19
N VAL A 298 -0.36 -15.63 -2.88
CA VAL A 298 0.30 -14.31 -2.79
C VAL A 298 1.22 -14.22 -1.59
N ILE A 299 0.79 -14.70 -0.41
CA ILE A 299 1.64 -14.69 0.80
C ILE A 299 2.90 -15.51 0.60
N GLU A 300 2.77 -16.71 0.03
CA GLU A 300 3.88 -17.63 -0.22
C GLU A 300 4.89 -17.03 -1.23
N ALA A 301 4.39 -16.51 -2.36
CA ALA A 301 5.25 -16.03 -3.44
C ALA A 301 5.90 -14.66 -3.15
N HIS A 302 5.24 -13.78 -2.39
CA HIS A 302 5.64 -12.39 -2.20
C HIS A 302 5.92 -12.06 -0.73
N GLN A 303 6.58 -12.96 0.00
CA GLN A 303 6.90 -12.78 1.41
C GLN A 303 7.67 -11.46 1.66
N ASN A 304 7.20 -10.65 2.61
CA ASN A 304 7.75 -9.33 2.95
C ASN A 304 7.72 -8.30 1.81
N LYS A 305 6.98 -8.58 0.73
CA LYS A 305 6.78 -7.70 -0.43
C LYS A 305 5.30 -7.58 -0.79
N ASN A 306 4.40 -7.92 0.12
CA ASN A 306 2.96 -7.88 -0.12
C ASN A 306 2.22 -6.95 0.83
N THR A 307 1.15 -6.37 0.32
CA THR A 307 0.12 -5.70 1.11
C THR A 307 -1.24 -6.27 0.70
N ILE A 308 -1.95 -6.88 1.64
CA ILE A 308 -3.22 -7.56 1.35
C ILE A 308 -4.34 -6.85 2.10
N TYR A 309 -5.24 -6.23 1.35
CA TYR A 309 -6.43 -5.56 1.87
C TYR A 309 -7.61 -6.54 1.88
N ILE A 310 -8.05 -6.93 3.08
CA ILE A 310 -9.25 -7.74 3.28
C ILE A 310 -10.45 -6.80 3.44
N MET A 311 -11.26 -6.69 2.38
CA MET A 311 -12.41 -5.80 2.31
C MET A 311 -13.72 -6.58 2.37
N ASP A 312 -14.68 -6.12 3.18
CA ASP A 312 -15.98 -6.79 3.32
C ASP A 312 -16.99 -6.24 2.29
N THR A 313 -17.57 -5.07 2.58
CA THR A 313 -18.56 -4.41 1.72
C THR A 313 -17.98 -3.15 1.08
N LEU A 314 -17.86 -3.16 -0.25
CA LEU A 314 -17.41 -2.01 -1.02
C LEU A 314 -18.57 -1.37 -1.77
N TYR A 315 -18.67 -0.04 -1.72
CA TYR A 315 -19.72 0.71 -2.42
C TYR A 315 -19.17 1.81 -3.34
N GLY A 316 -19.92 2.16 -4.37
CA GLY A 316 -19.60 3.25 -5.29
C GLY A 316 -20.87 3.77 -5.97
N LYS A 317 -20.76 4.37 -7.17
CA LYS A 317 -21.90 4.91 -7.95
C LYS A 317 -23.08 3.95 -8.11
N ALA A 318 -22.83 2.65 -8.03
CA ALA A 318 -23.87 1.64 -7.87
C ALA A 318 -23.43 0.69 -6.76
N LEU A 319 -24.29 0.49 -5.75
CA LEU A 319 -24.16 -0.54 -4.73
C LEU A 319 -24.28 -1.90 -5.42
N LYS A 320 -23.17 -2.44 -5.94
CA LYS A 320 -23.16 -3.65 -6.79
C LYS A 320 -22.59 -4.90 -6.11
N LYS A 321 -22.24 -4.84 -4.82
CA LYS A 321 -21.58 -5.96 -4.14
C LYS A 321 -21.88 -5.98 -2.63
N GLY A 322 -22.09 -7.18 -2.10
CA GLY A 322 -22.24 -7.42 -0.66
C GLY A 322 -23.67 -7.30 -0.15
N PHE A 323 -23.85 -7.49 1.15
CA PHE A 323 -25.16 -7.57 1.81
C PHE A 323 -26.10 -6.41 1.46
N ILE A 324 -25.57 -5.18 1.34
CA ILE A 324 -26.36 -3.99 1.02
C ILE A 324 -27.00 -4.11 -0.38
N ASN A 325 -26.28 -4.61 -1.39
CA ASN A 325 -26.83 -4.84 -2.72
C ASN A 325 -27.95 -5.90 -2.69
N ASP A 326 -27.70 -7.02 -2.00
CA ASP A 326 -28.67 -8.11 -1.91
C ASP A 326 -29.96 -7.62 -1.24
N LEU A 327 -29.84 -6.76 -0.24
CA LEU A 327 -30.96 -6.14 0.46
C LEU A 327 -31.78 -5.19 -0.45
N LEU A 328 -31.10 -4.38 -1.27
CA LEU A 328 -31.75 -3.38 -2.13
C LEU A 328 -32.41 -3.98 -3.36
N SER A 329 -31.80 -5.02 -3.96
CA SER A 329 -32.37 -5.69 -5.12
C SER A 329 -33.70 -6.39 -4.80
N ARG A 330 -33.95 -6.73 -3.53
CA ARG A 330 -35.14 -7.44 -3.01
C ARG A 330 -35.47 -8.76 -3.69
N GLN A 331 -34.65 -9.22 -4.63
CA GLN A 331 -34.92 -10.34 -5.51
C GLN A 331 -33.78 -11.35 -5.46
N TRP A 332 -34.13 -12.62 -5.32
CA TRP A 332 -33.17 -13.69 -5.41
C TRP A 332 -32.74 -13.84 -6.87
N THR A 333 -31.50 -13.46 -7.20
CA THR A 333 -31.01 -13.66 -8.58
C THR A 333 -30.93 -15.14 -8.95
N TYR A 334 -30.75 -16.02 -7.96
CA TYR A 334 -30.80 -17.47 -8.12
C TYR A 334 -31.52 -18.11 -6.95
N ILE A 335 -32.23 -19.21 -7.23
CA ILE A 335 -32.89 -20.05 -6.23
C ILE A 335 -32.53 -21.52 -6.48
N SER A 336 -32.55 -22.32 -5.42
CA SER A 336 -32.31 -23.76 -5.54
C SER A 336 -33.49 -24.47 -6.20
N ASN A 337 -33.22 -25.62 -6.80
CA ASN A 337 -34.26 -26.47 -7.38
C ASN A 337 -35.31 -26.88 -6.34
N ASP A 338 -34.92 -27.06 -5.07
CA ASP A 338 -35.86 -27.38 -3.99
C ASP A 338 -36.90 -26.27 -3.76
N ILE A 339 -36.50 -24.99 -3.91
CA ILE A 339 -37.43 -23.85 -3.79
C ILE A 339 -38.42 -23.84 -4.95
N VAL A 340 -37.96 -24.20 -6.16
CA VAL A 340 -38.82 -24.30 -7.35
C VAL A 340 -39.73 -25.52 -7.27
N LEU A 341 -39.26 -26.64 -6.72
CA LEU A 341 -40.09 -27.83 -6.46
C LEU A 341 -41.18 -27.54 -5.44
N ASP A 342 -40.89 -26.74 -4.40
CA ASP A 342 -41.88 -26.29 -3.41
C ASP A 342 -42.86 -25.26 -4.01
N LYS A 343 -42.43 -24.49 -5.02
CA LYS A 343 -43.20 -23.42 -5.68
C LYS A 343 -43.02 -23.43 -7.20
N PRO A 344 -43.74 -24.31 -7.93
CA PRO A 344 -43.58 -24.48 -9.37
C PRO A 344 -43.90 -23.22 -10.19
N GLU A 345 -44.72 -22.31 -9.65
CA GLU A 345 -45.01 -20.99 -10.24
C GLU A 345 -43.76 -20.11 -10.49
N LEU A 346 -42.65 -20.38 -9.79
CA LEU A 346 -41.37 -19.70 -9.99
C LEU A 346 -40.71 -20.07 -11.33
N GLU A 347 -41.07 -21.18 -11.97
CA GLU A 347 -40.55 -21.56 -13.30
C GLU A 347 -40.87 -20.54 -14.40
N ASN A 348 -41.90 -19.70 -14.20
CA ASN A 348 -42.24 -18.62 -15.13
C ASN A 348 -41.28 -17.42 -15.05
N TYR A 349 -40.60 -17.25 -13.92
CA TYR A 349 -39.73 -16.09 -13.63
C TYR A 349 -38.26 -16.48 -13.55
N TYR A 350 -37.97 -17.78 -13.42
CA TYR A 350 -36.63 -18.30 -13.39
C TYR A 350 -36.42 -19.33 -14.48
N GLN A 351 -35.23 -19.33 -15.07
CA GLN A 351 -34.79 -20.32 -16.04
C GLN A 351 -33.86 -21.32 -15.37
N LYS A 352 -34.10 -22.62 -15.59
CA LYS A 352 -33.24 -23.68 -15.10
C LYS A 352 -31.84 -23.54 -15.70
N VAL A 353 -30.84 -23.37 -14.84
CA VAL A 353 -29.43 -23.25 -15.24
C VAL A 353 -28.75 -24.62 -15.21
N ASN A 354 -29.06 -25.41 -14.18
CA ASN A 354 -28.64 -26.82 -14.03
C ASN A 354 -29.62 -27.56 -13.10
N ASP A 355 -29.35 -28.82 -12.77
CA ASP A 355 -30.25 -29.64 -11.94
C ASP A 355 -30.44 -29.14 -10.50
N GLN A 356 -29.60 -28.22 -10.04
CA GLN A 356 -29.66 -27.69 -8.68
C GLN A 356 -30.18 -26.25 -8.63
N LEU A 357 -30.19 -25.51 -9.75
CA LEU A 357 -30.33 -24.05 -9.73
C LEU A 357 -31.14 -23.47 -10.88
N TRP A 358 -31.82 -22.39 -10.53
CA TRP A 358 -32.62 -21.57 -11.42
C TRP A 358 -32.19 -20.11 -11.29
N ALA A 359 -32.11 -19.39 -12.42
CA ALA A 359 -31.70 -17.98 -12.49
C ALA A 359 -32.88 -17.08 -12.86
N LEU A 360 -33.02 -15.95 -12.16
CA LEU A 360 -34.08 -14.99 -12.40
C LEU A 360 -33.94 -14.40 -13.82
N VAL A 361 -34.98 -14.53 -14.62
CA VAL A 361 -35.08 -13.96 -15.98
C VAL A 361 -36.03 -12.77 -16.00
N GLU A 362 -37.07 -12.80 -15.17
CA GLU A 362 -38.03 -11.71 -15.03
C GLU A 362 -38.26 -11.34 -13.56
N PRO A 363 -38.43 -10.05 -13.22
CA PRO A 363 -38.74 -9.62 -11.86
C PRO A 363 -39.94 -10.36 -11.27
N LEU A 364 -39.79 -10.89 -10.05
CA LEU A 364 -40.89 -11.53 -9.36
C LEU A 364 -41.97 -10.51 -8.94
N PRO A 365 -43.26 -10.85 -9.06
CA PRO A 365 -44.36 -10.13 -8.43
C PRO A 365 -44.21 -10.07 -6.90
N ASP A 366 -44.70 -8.99 -6.29
CA ASP A 366 -44.62 -8.75 -4.83
C ASP A 366 -45.25 -9.87 -3.98
N GLU A 367 -46.24 -10.58 -4.52
CA GLU A 367 -46.90 -11.70 -3.85
C GLU A 367 -45.96 -12.91 -3.74
N LEU A 368 -45.29 -13.28 -4.84
CA LEU A 368 -44.31 -14.37 -4.86
C LEU A 368 -43.04 -14.00 -4.09
N LEU A 369 -42.63 -12.73 -4.14
CA LEU A 369 -41.52 -12.24 -3.31
C LEU A 369 -41.79 -12.40 -1.81
N ARG A 370 -43.01 -12.11 -1.35
CA ARG A 370 -43.40 -12.29 0.05
C ARG A 370 -43.50 -13.75 0.48
N ALA A 371 -43.72 -14.66 -0.47
CA ALA A 371 -43.76 -16.10 -0.21
C ALA A 371 -42.36 -16.72 -0.07
N LEU A 372 -41.30 -16.03 -0.51
CA LEU A 372 -39.92 -16.46 -0.35
C LEU A 372 -39.34 -15.97 0.98
N LYS A 373 -38.36 -16.71 1.51
CA LYS A 373 -37.59 -16.26 2.69
C LYS A 373 -36.94 -14.90 2.36
N PRO A 374 -37.08 -13.87 3.22
CA PRO A 374 -36.43 -12.59 3.00
C PRO A 374 -34.91 -12.75 2.91
N ILE A 375 -34.29 -12.12 1.92
CA ILE A 375 -32.82 -12.10 1.76
C ILE A 375 -32.14 -11.60 3.04
N SER A 376 -32.76 -10.67 3.75
CA SER A 376 -32.30 -10.15 5.04
C SER A 376 -32.10 -11.23 6.11
N ASP A 377 -32.85 -12.33 6.05
CA ASP A 377 -32.88 -13.34 7.12
C ASP A 377 -31.72 -14.33 7.02
N ILE A 378 -30.90 -14.24 5.96
CA ILE A 378 -29.62 -14.94 5.86
C ILE A 378 -28.55 -14.26 6.72
N TYR A 379 -28.69 -12.94 6.92
CA TYR A 379 -27.67 -12.12 7.55
C TYR A 379 -28.04 -11.85 9.01
N PRO A 380 -27.27 -12.32 10.00
CA PRO A 380 -27.62 -12.13 11.40
C PRO A 380 -27.55 -10.66 11.82
N ASP A 381 -28.46 -10.25 12.72
CA ASP A 381 -28.56 -8.86 13.19
C ASP A 381 -27.30 -8.37 13.90
N GLU A 382 -26.66 -9.24 14.68
CA GLU A 382 -25.50 -8.92 15.52
C GLU A 382 -24.16 -9.02 14.76
N MET A 383 -24.16 -9.49 13.50
CA MET A 383 -22.94 -9.58 12.71
C MET A 383 -22.49 -8.18 12.27
N CYS A 384 -21.20 -7.89 12.46
CA CYS A 384 -20.59 -6.64 12.00
C CYS A 384 -20.02 -6.77 10.59
N TYR A 385 -20.30 -5.77 9.76
CA TYR A 385 -19.86 -5.64 8.39
C TYR A 385 -19.07 -4.36 8.24
N GLN A 386 -17.91 -4.48 7.62
CA GLN A 386 -17.11 -3.32 7.24
C GLN A 386 -17.64 -2.76 5.91
N VAL A 387 -17.91 -1.46 5.87
CA VAL A 387 -18.38 -0.75 4.68
C VAL A 387 -17.34 0.29 4.29
N THR A 388 -16.95 0.33 3.02
CA THR A 388 -15.88 1.22 2.53
C THR A 388 -16.19 1.73 1.13
N ALA A 389 -15.99 3.02 0.90
CA ALA A 389 -16.17 3.60 -0.43
C ALA A 389 -15.05 3.13 -1.35
N ILE A 390 -15.38 2.78 -2.59
CA ILE A 390 -14.38 2.41 -3.60
C ILE A 390 -13.41 3.57 -3.83
N ASN A 391 -13.88 4.82 -3.81
CA ASN A 391 -13.02 5.99 -3.97
C ASN A 391 -12.02 6.14 -2.81
N ASP A 392 -12.46 5.92 -1.57
CA ASP A 392 -11.57 5.97 -0.40
C ASP A 392 -10.52 4.87 -0.46
N LEU A 393 -10.93 3.64 -0.83
CA LEU A 393 -9.99 2.54 -1.03
C LEU A 393 -8.99 2.88 -2.13
N VAL A 394 -9.43 3.36 -3.29
CA VAL A 394 -8.52 3.72 -4.39
C VAL A 394 -7.57 4.83 -4.00
N GLY A 395 -8.06 5.90 -3.35
CA GLY A 395 -7.21 6.97 -2.84
C GLY A 395 -6.16 6.45 -1.87
N HIS A 396 -6.56 5.56 -0.96
CA HIS A 396 -5.65 4.89 -0.03
C HIS A 396 -4.61 4.03 -0.76
N LEU A 397 -5.01 3.21 -1.74
CA LEU A 397 -4.10 2.35 -2.51
C LEU A 397 -3.07 3.18 -3.27
N VAL A 398 -3.50 4.24 -3.96
CA VAL A 398 -2.61 5.12 -4.75
C VAL A 398 -1.59 5.81 -3.84
N ALA A 399 -2.02 6.33 -2.69
CA ALA A 399 -1.13 6.99 -1.73
C ALA A 399 -0.11 6.02 -1.09
N ASN A 400 -0.35 4.71 -1.14
CA ASN A 400 0.48 3.69 -0.49
C ASN A 400 1.10 2.69 -1.47
N LEU A 401 1.18 3.03 -2.78
CA LEU A 401 1.80 2.14 -3.78
C LEU A 401 3.24 1.71 -3.42
N ASN A 402 3.99 2.56 -2.71
CA ASN A 402 5.38 2.31 -2.34
C ASN A 402 5.54 1.67 -0.96
N ARG A 403 4.44 1.46 -0.23
CA ARG A 403 4.47 1.07 1.18
C ARG A 403 4.03 -0.39 1.32
N ILE A 404 4.92 -1.22 1.86
CA ILE A 404 4.65 -2.63 2.15
C ILE A 404 4.17 -2.72 3.60
N ASP A 405 2.91 -3.09 3.81
CA ASP A 405 2.30 -3.13 5.13
C ASP A 405 1.71 -4.49 5.55
N GLY A 406 1.90 -5.54 4.74
CA GLY A 406 1.33 -6.86 5.03
C GLY A 406 -0.20 -6.87 5.00
N VAL A 407 -0.83 -7.66 5.89
CA VAL A 407 -2.28 -7.84 5.87
C VAL A 407 -3.00 -6.69 6.60
N LYS A 408 -3.99 -6.10 5.93
CA LYS A 408 -4.87 -5.04 6.43
C LYS A 408 -6.32 -5.49 6.43
N LEU A 409 -7.00 -5.35 7.56
CA LEU A 409 -8.42 -5.68 7.74
C LEU A 409 -9.35 -4.49 7.46
N GLY A 410 -8.83 -3.41 6.86
CA GLY A 410 -9.55 -2.15 6.70
C GLY A 410 -8.63 -1.00 6.33
N ILE A 411 -9.24 0.15 6.05
CA ILE A 411 -8.56 1.45 5.97
C ILE A 411 -9.20 2.40 7.01
N ASN A 412 -8.56 3.54 7.29
CA ASN A 412 -9.07 4.47 8.31
C ASN A 412 -10.47 5.03 7.97
N GLN A 413 -10.83 5.05 6.68
CA GLN A 413 -12.12 5.50 6.17
C GLN A 413 -13.20 4.39 6.21
N SER A 414 -12.83 3.18 6.61
CA SER A 414 -13.77 2.06 6.73
C SER A 414 -14.67 2.25 7.95
N GLU A 415 -15.98 2.16 7.74
CA GLU A 415 -16.99 2.21 8.80
C GLU A 415 -17.51 0.79 9.13
N ILE A 416 -17.99 0.58 10.35
CA ILE A 416 -18.53 -0.72 10.80
C ILE A 416 -20.01 -0.57 11.09
N PHE A 417 -20.82 -1.43 10.48
CA PHE A 417 -22.26 -1.50 10.70
C PHE A 417 -22.67 -2.91 11.13
N THR A 418 -23.62 -3.02 12.04
CA THR A 418 -24.26 -4.31 12.36
C THR A 418 -25.28 -4.68 11.27
N GLY A 419 -25.59 -5.97 11.17
CA GLY A 419 -26.64 -6.47 10.27
C GLY A 419 -27.97 -5.76 10.52
N LYS A 420 -28.30 -5.49 11.79
CA LYS A 420 -29.48 -4.71 12.18
C LYS A 420 -29.44 -3.28 11.63
N GLN A 421 -28.30 -2.60 11.71
CA GLN A 421 -28.14 -1.24 11.17
C GLN A 421 -28.27 -1.22 9.65
N ILE A 422 -27.71 -2.22 8.95
CA ILE A 422 -27.85 -2.38 7.50
C ILE A 422 -29.32 -2.62 7.12
N LYS A 423 -30.01 -3.55 7.80
CA LYS A 423 -31.43 -3.84 7.56
C LYS A 423 -32.36 -2.65 7.77
N ASN A 424 -32.01 -1.75 8.70
CA ASN A 424 -32.80 -0.54 8.94
C ASN A 424 -32.84 0.39 7.72
N LEU A 425 -31.91 0.26 6.77
CA LEU A 425 -31.95 0.98 5.50
C LEU A 425 -33.26 0.73 4.75
N LEU A 426 -33.82 -0.49 4.78
CA LEU A 426 -35.09 -0.79 4.10
C LEU A 426 -36.30 -0.12 4.75
N LYS A 427 -36.28 0.01 6.08
CA LYS A 427 -37.41 0.57 6.83
C LYS A 427 -37.37 2.10 6.86
N ASN A 428 -36.17 2.66 6.96
CA ASN A 428 -35.93 4.10 7.13
C ASN A 428 -34.75 4.55 6.26
N PRO A 429 -34.87 4.55 4.93
CA PRO A 429 -33.74 4.80 4.03
C PRO A 429 -33.07 6.15 4.28
N ASP A 430 -33.85 7.18 4.59
CA ASP A 430 -33.34 8.54 4.81
C ASP A 430 -32.82 8.82 6.22
N ALA A 431 -33.34 8.11 7.22
CA ALA A 431 -33.09 8.35 8.64
C ALA A 431 -32.23 7.27 9.31
N SER A 432 -32.01 6.13 8.63
CA SER A 432 -31.09 5.09 9.10
C SER A 432 -29.66 5.60 9.12
N ILE A 433 -28.83 5.04 10.02
CA ILE A 433 -27.42 5.40 10.16
C ILE A 433 -26.69 5.22 8.81
N LEU A 434 -26.94 4.10 8.13
CA LEU A 434 -26.35 3.81 6.83
C LEU A 434 -26.86 4.77 5.73
N GLY A 435 -28.14 5.15 5.77
CA GLY A 435 -28.71 6.15 4.87
C GLY A 435 -28.12 7.54 5.06
N GLN A 436 -27.94 7.98 6.31
CA GLN A 436 -27.27 9.23 6.66
C GLN A 436 -25.79 9.21 6.24
N TYR A 437 -25.11 8.08 6.47
CA TYR A 437 -23.75 7.87 5.99
C TYR A 437 -23.65 8.05 4.47
N PHE A 438 -24.51 7.39 3.69
CA PHE A 438 -24.54 7.56 2.23
C PHE A 438 -24.87 9.00 1.81
N LYS A 439 -25.70 9.72 2.56
CA LYS A 439 -25.98 11.15 2.30
C LYS A 439 -24.75 12.04 2.52
N GLN A 440 -23.98 11.80 3.57
CA GLN A 440 -22.80 12.61 3.91
C GLN A 440 -21.66 12.44 2.88
N GLN A 441 -21.58 11.27 2.25
CA GLN A 441 -20.58 10.94 1.24
C GLN A 441 -20.93 11.47 -0.18
N LYS A 442 -22.03 12.23 -0.33
CA LYS A 442 -22.56 12.71 -1.63
C LYS A 442 -21.73 13.84 -2.24
N GLY A 443 -20.74 13.46 -3.03
CA GLY A 443 -20.37 14.14 -4.28
C GLY A 443 -20.98 13.48 -5.53
N ASP A 444 -21.72 12.37 -5.40
CA ASP A 444 -22.35 11.63 -6.51
C ASP A 444 -23.82 11.35 -6.18
N SER A 445 -24.72 12.01 -6.92
CA SER A 445 -26.17 11.92 -6.80
C SER A 445 -26.69 10.60 -7.38
N ASN A 446 -27.33 9.77 -6.56
CA ASN A 446 -28.58 9.05 -6.86
C ASN A 446 -28.97 8.15 -5.67
N LEU A 447 -29.67 8.72 -4.67
CA LEU A 447 -30.48 7.90 -3.75
C LEU A 447 -31.86 7.56 -4.34
N GLU A 448 -32.20 8.12 -5.51
CA GLU A 448 -33.48 7.86 -6.18
C GLU A 448 -33.63 6.41 -6.70
N ASN A 449 -32.54 5.62 -6.64
CA ASN A 449 -32.51 4.20 -7.02
C ASN A 449 -32.28 3.25 -5.81
N LEU A 450 -32.48 3.72 -4.56
CA LEU A 450 -32.45 2.86 -3.35
C LEU A 450 -33.80 2.24 -3.04
#